data_AF-A0A7W1CYY1-F1
#
_entry.id   AF-A0A7W1CYY1-F1
#
_cell.length_a   1.000
_cell.length_b   1.000
_cell.length_c   1.000
_cell.angle_alpha   90.00
_cell.angle_beta   90.00
_cell.angle_gamma   90.00
#
_symmetry.space_group_name_H-M   'P 1'
#
loop_
_entity.id
_entity.type
_entity.pdbx_description
1 polymer ?
#
loop_
_entity_poly.entity_id
_entity_poly.type
_entity_poly.pdbx_seq_one_letter_code
_entity_poly.pdbx_strand_id
1 'polypeptide(L)'
;MNGKDILALGWPAGKVIGLGLEGARELESRGLPKEEVLAELEDVRRDPGGALERESKGPLAELAREWVRIGAAEAGASDEELRAERLPYHAWGEAGVDDAARRQMETALRLPVAAGGALMADAHVGYGLPIGGVLAVRDAVIPWAVGLDIACRLRLSVFELSSHVLGQKKNDLKRAIEEETFFGAGVRHDGRSSHEVLDDPAWGATRFLRGLKDTARVQIGTSGSGNHFVEFGAFTVPEELDAEKARILSPLEAGRSYLALLSHSGSRGVGNKIATRYSKIAEERRSGLEGEARKLAWLELSSEEGQEYWLSMRLAGRFAAANHAVIHERIASRIGADAAFVTEHHHNFAFTEEWRGEEMIVHRKGATPAGAGDLGIVPGTMADTGYLTLGLGVEDSVNSASHGAGRRMSRTRAFKELDGAAWRENLQNKGITLLGGALDEAPAAYKDIGEVMVAQVDLVEAVGEFSPKIVRMDAGSKKNRRRHSGRRKD
;
A
#
# COMPACT_ATOMS: atom_id res chain seq x y z
N MET A 1 -36.39 -13.46 -38.00
CA MET A 1 -34.92 -13.58 -38.20
C MET A 1 -34.31 -14.73 -37.36
N ASN A 2 -33.13 -15.28 -37.69
CA ASN A 2 -32.43 -16.30 -36.87
C ASN A 2 -30.95 -15.96 -36.60
N GLY A 3 -30.30 -16.66 -35.67
CA GLY A 3 -28.93 -16.33 -35.22
C GLY A 3 -27.85 -16.45 -36.30
N LYS A 4 -28.06 -17.24 -37.37
CA LYS A 4 -27.13 -17.29 -38.52
C LYS A 4 -27.19 -16.00 -39.33
N ASP A 5 -28.35 -15.36 -39.42
CA ASP A 5 -28.48 -14.05 -40.08
C ASP A 5 -27.65 -12.98 -39.33
N ILE A 6 -27.67 -13.00 -37.99
CA ILE A 6 -26.90 -12.07 -37.15
C ILE A 6 -25.38 -12.32 -37.28
N LEU A 7 -24.93 -13.58 -37.26
CA LEU A 7 -23.51 -13.91 -37.47
C LEU A 7 -23.02 -13.47 -38.86
N ALA A 8 -23.86 -13.59 -39.89
CA ALA A 8 -23.52 -13.18 -41.25
C ALA A 8 -23.31 -11.66 -41.40
N LEU A 9 -23.89 -10.85 -40.52
CA LEU A 9 -23.66 -9.40 -40.43
C LEU A 9 -22.33 -9.02 -39.75
N GLY A 10 -21.53 -10.00 -39.33
CA GLY A 10 -20.22 -9.77 -38.71
C GLY A 10 -20.27 -9.54 -37.20
N TRP A 11 -21.36 -9.91 -36.54
CA TRP A 11 -21.45 -9.90 -35.07
C TRP A 11 -20.73 -11.12 -34.47
N PRO A 12 -19.97 -10.97 -33.37
CA PRO A 12 -19.30 -12.10 -32.72
C PRO A 12 -20.31 -13.03 -32.03
N ALA A 13 -19.93 -14.29 -31.84
CA ALA A 13 -20.75 -15.23 -31.08
C ALA A 13 -20.86 -14.79 -29.59
N GLY A 14 -22.02 -15.03 -28.97
CA GLY A 14 -22.23 -14.73 -27.55
C GLY A 14 -23.48 -13.88 -27.30
N LYS A 15 -23.41 -13.03 -26.27
CA LYS A 15 -24.56 -12.24 -25.76
C LYS A 15 -25.17 -11.32 -26.83
N VAL A 16 -24.36 -10.75 -27.73
CA VAL A 16 -24.82 -9.90 -28.84
C VAL A 16 -25.72 -10.62 -29.83
N ILE A 17 -25.61 -11.95 -29.98
CA ILE A 17 -26.51 -12.72 -30.85
C ILE A 17 -27.93 -12.75 -30.25
N GLY A 18 -28.04 -12.90 -28.94
CA GLY A 18 -29.34 -12.86 -28.24
C GLY A 18 -29.99 -11.49 -28.36
N LEU A 19 -29.23 -10.44 -28.05
CA LEU A 19 -29.69 -9.05 -28.14
C LEU A 19 -30.04 -8.64 -29.60
N GLY A 20 -29.25 -9.11 -30.58
CA GLY A 20 -29.53 -8.91 -32.00
C GLY A 20 -30.84 -9.57 -32.44
N LEU A 21 -31.15 -10.75 -31.92
CA LEU A 21 -32.43 -11.43 -32.18
C LEU A 21 -33.61 -10.73 -31.50
N GLU A 22 -33.41 -10.17 -30.32
CA GLU A 22 -34.44 -9.38 -29.62
C GLU A 22 -34.72 -8.06 -30.35
N GLY A 23 -33.68 -7.34 -30.76
CA GLY A 23 -33.80 -6.15 -31.61
C GLY A 23 -34.45 -6.45 -32.96
N ALA A 24 -34.11 -7.57 -33.58
CA ALA A 24 -34.75 -8.01 -34.82
C ALA A 24 -36.26 -8.24 -34.64
N ARG A 25 -36.67 -8.90 -33.56
CA ARG A 25 -38.10 -9.14 -33.27
C ARG A 25 -38.86 -7.85 -33.01
N GLU A 26 -38.23 -6.89 -32.35
CA GLU A 26 -38.81 -5.57 -32.12
C GLU A 26 -39.07 -4.84 -33.44
N LEU A 27 -38.08 -4.78 -34.32
CA LEU A 27 -38.23 -4.15 -35.64
C LEU A 27 -39.25 -4.88 -36.53
N GLU A 28 -39.25 -6.22 -36.52
CA GLU A 28 -40.28 -7.03 -37.20
C GLU A 28 -41.69 -6.72 -36.66
N SER A 29 -41.85 -6.51 -35.36
CA SER A 29 -43.14 -6.15 -34.75
C SER A 29 -43.63 -4.74 -35.13
N ARG A 30 -42.70 -3.85 -35.49
CA ARG A 30 -42.99 -2.51 -36.04
C ARG A 30 -43.34 -2.58 -37.54
N GLY A 31 -43.32 -3.77 -38.15
CA GLY A 31 -43.73 -4.00 -39.54
C GLY A 31 -42.60 -3.90 -40.56
N LEU A 32 -41.33 -3.83 -40.13
CA LEU A 32 -40.21 -3.73 -41.06
C LEU A 32 -39.97 -5.06 -41.79
N PRO A 33 -39.73 -5.05 -43.11
CA PRO A 33 -39.31 -6.23 -43.87
C PRO A 33 -37.89 -6.66 -43.49
N LYS A 34 -37.56 -7.93 -43.73
CA LYS A 34 -36.30 -8.55 -43.29
C LYS A 34 -35.06 -7.74 -43.71
N GLU A 35 -35.07 -7.20 -44.92
CA GLU A 35 -33.97 -6.42 -45.48
C GLU A 35 -33.71 -5.13 -44.69
N GLU A 36 -34.76 -4.44 -44.26
CA GLU A 36 -34.65 -3.22 -43.45
C GLU A 36 -34.22 -3.53 -42.01
N VAL A 37 -34.67 -4.65 -41.44
CA VAL A 37 -34.22 -5.10 -40.11
C VAL A 37 -32.72 -5.41 -40.12
N LEU A 38 -32.21 -6.04 -41.18
CA LEU A 38 -30.78 -6.31 -41.32
C LEU A 38 -29.98 -5.00 -41.47
N ALA A 39 -30.50 -4.03 -42.22
CA ALA A 39 -29.87 -2.72 -42.40
C ALA A 39 -29.77 -1.94 -41.07
N GLU A 40 -30.82 -1.95 -40.26
CA GLU A 40 -30.81 -1.32 -38.93
C GLU A 40 -29.81 -1.99 -37.98
N LEU A 41 -29.75 -3.32 -37.97
CA LEU A 41 -28.76 -4.05 -37.16
C LEU A 41 -27.33 -3.79 -37.65
N GLU A 42 -27.10 -3.62 -38.95
CA GLU A 42 -25.79 -3.24 -39.46
C GLU A 42 -25.44 -1.78 -39.12
N ASP A 43 -26.41 -0.87 -39.15
CA ASP A 43 -26.23 0.52 -38.75
C ASP A 43 -25.84 0.63 -37.27
N VAL A 44 -26.52 -0.11 -36.38
CA VAL A 44 -26.14 -0.21 -34.96
C VAL A 44 -24.70 -0.72 -34.77
N ARG A 45 -24.23 -1.62 -35.65
CA ARG A 45 -22.84 -2.13 -35.60
C ARG A 45 -21.83 -1.08 -36.07
N ARG A 46 -22.19 -0.25 -37.05
CA ARG A 46 -21.29 0.74 -37.67
C ARG A 46 -21.25 2.05 -36.90
N ASP A 47 -22.39 2.48 -36.35
CA ASP A 47 -22.55 3.69 -35.56
C ASP A 47 -23.40 3.43 -34.29
N PRO A 48 -22.84 2.74 -33.29
CA PRO A 48 -23.55 2.50 -32.04
C PRO A 48 -23.83 3.79 -31.26
N GLY A 49 -23.05 4.86 -31.49
CA GLY A 49 -23.26 6.17 -30.87
C GLY A 49 -24.53 6.84 -31.38
N GLY A 50 -24.67 6.95 -32.70
CA GLY A 50 -25.89 7.46 -33.33
C GLY A 50 -27.13 6.62 -33.01
N ALA A 51 -26.98 5.30 -32.89
CA ALA A 51 -28.08 4.43 -32.45
C ALA A 51 -28.57 4.76 -31.02
N LEU A 52 -27.65 5.03 -30.08
CA LEU A 52 -27.98 5.38 -28.71
C LEU A 52 -28.59 6.79 -28.56
N GLU A 53 -28.27 7.69 -29.48
CA GLU A 53 -28.89 9.01 -29.57
C GLU A 53 -30.33 8.93 -30.08
N ARG A 54 -30.61 8.05 -31.05
CA ARG A 54 -31.96 7.84 -31.60
C ARG A 54 -32.87 7.11 -30.61
N GLU A 55 -32.35 6.11 -29.90
CA GLU A 55 -33.12 5.29 -28.97
C GLU A 55 -32.26 4.89 -27.75
N SER A 56 -32.60 5.42 -26.58
CA SER A 56 -31.79 5.25 -25.37
C SER A 56 -32.14 4.01 -24.53
N LYS A 57 -33.24 3.32 -24.87
CA LYS A 57 -33.76 2.15 -24.13
C LYS A 57 -34.29 1.11 -25.11
N GLY A 58 -34.33 -0.14 -24.68
CA GLY A 58 -34.84 -1.25 -25.50
C GLY A 58 -33.74 -2.11 -26.11
N PRO A 59 -34.11 -3.23 -26.74
CA PRO A 59 -33.18 -4.23 -27.28
C PRO A 59 -32.07 -3.68 -28.20
N LEU A 60 -32.37 -2.73 -29.09
CA LEU A 60 -31.36 -2.12 -29.97
C LEU A 60 -30.36 -1.25 -29.20
N ALA A 61 -30.82 -0.51 -28.20
CA ALA A 61 -29.96 0.27 -27.32
C ALA A 61 -29.06 -0.63 -26.46
N GLU A 62 -29.58 -1.78 -26.00
CA GLU A 62 -28.79 -2.77 -25.27
C GLU A 62 -27.74 -3.45 -26.16
N LEU A 63 -28.10 -3.79 -27.40
CA LEU A 63 -27.18 -4.30 -28.41
C LEU A 63 -26.04 -3.31 -28.69
N ALA A 64 -26.36 -2.02 -28.89
CA ALA A 64 -25.37 -0.96 -29.13
C ALA A 64 -24.39 -0.80 -27.95
N ARG A 65 -24.89 -0.82 -26.70
CA ARG A 65 -24.03 -0.76 -25.50
C ARG A 65 -23.12 -1.97 -25.38
N GLU A 66 -23.64 -3.16 -25.65
CA GLU A 66 -22.84 -4.38 -25.63
C GLU A 66 -21.79 -4.37 -26.75
N TRP A 67 -22.11 -3.83 -27.94
CA TRP A 67 -21.15 -3.69 -29.03
C TRP A 67 -20.01 -2.72 -28.71
N VAL A 68 -20.34 -1.54 -28.18
CA VAL A 68 -19.34 -0.58 -27.69
C VAL A 68 -18.46 -1.20 -26.61
N ARG A 69 -19.05 -2.01 -25.72
CA ARG A 69 -18.31 -2.73 -24.69
C ARG A 69 -17.35 -3.76 -25.27
N ILE A 70 -17.76 -4.51 -26.30
CA ILE A 70 -16.89 -5.48 -26.98
C ILE A 70 -15.76 -4.77 -27.71
N GLY A 71 -16.06 -3.71 -28.47
CA GLY A 71 -15.03 -2.93 -29.17
C GLY A 71 -14.03 -2.28 -28.21
N ALA A 72 -14.49 -1.78 -27.06
CA ALA A 72 -13.62 -1.29 -26.00
C ALA A 72 -12.76 -2.40 -25.37
N ALA A 73 -13.28 -3.62 -25.24
CA ALA A 73 -12.55 -4.77 -24.74
C ALA A 73 -11.50 -5.29 -25.74
N GLU A 74 -11.80 -5.29 -27.04
CA GLU A 74 -10.87 -5.71 -28.10
C GLU A 74 -9.73 -4.68 -28.29
N ALA A 75 -10.02 -3.39 -28.25
CA ALA A 75 -9.00 -2.34 -28.22
C ALA A 75 -8.13 -2.45 -26.95
N GLY A 76 -8.76 -2.64 -25.80
CA GLY A 76 -8.07 -2.85 -24.52
C GLY A 76 -7.23 -4.12 -24.46
N ALA A 77 -7.58 -5.18 -25.20
CA ALA A 77 -6.82 -6.43 -25.27
C ALA A 77 -5.45 -6.25 -25.93
N SER A 78 -5.32 -5.34 -26.91
CA SER A 78 -4.00 -5.00 -27.50
C SER A 78 -3.11 -4.21 -26.53
N ASP A 79 -3.72 -3.45 -25.62
CA ASP A 79 -3.05 -2.74 -24.53
C ASP A 79 -2.77 -3.64 -23.31
N GLU A 80 -3.22 -4.90 -23.32
CA GLU A 80 -3.07 -5.88 -22.22
C GLU A 80 -2.03 -6.96 -22.50
N GLU A 81 -1.44 -6.96 -23.70
CA GLU A 81 -0.39 -7.90 -24.05
C GLU A 81 0.90 -7.59 -23.28
N LEU A 82 1.33 -8.55 -22.45
CA LEU A 82 2.59 -8.44 -21.74
C LEU A 82 3.75 -8.49 -22.74
N ARG A 83 4.77 -7.67 -22.50
CA ARG A 83 6.03 -7.77 -23.23
C ARG A 83 6.59 -9.19 -23.15
N ALA A 84 7.17 -9.67 -24.24
CA ALA A 84 7.82 -10.97 -24.29
C ALA A 84 8.97 -11.04 -23.25
N GLU A 85 9.77 -9.97 -23.19
CA GLU A 85 10.85 -9.80 -22.23
C GLU A 85 10.51 -8.71 -21.22
N ARG A 86 10.99 -8.88 -19.98
CA ARG A 86 10.89 -7.84 -18.95
C ARG A 86 11.86 -6.69 -19.26
N LEU A 87 11.52 -5.50 -18.77
CA LEU A 87 12.50 -4.43 -18.69
C LEU A 87 13.66 -4.79 -17.72
N PRO A 88 14.87 -4.25 -17.95
CA PRO A 88 15.97 -4.39 -17.00
C PRO A 88 15.63 -3.67 -15.69
N TYR A 89 16.15 -4.19 -14.59
CA TYR A 89 16.01 -3.60 -13.26
C TYR A 89 17.20 -3.97 -12.38
N HIS A 90 17.45 -3.16 -11.37
CA HIS A 90 18.47 -3.41 -10.35
C HIS A 90 17.83 -4.00 -9.09
N ALA A 91 18.54 -4.93 -8.46
CA ALA A 91 18.14 -5.57 -7.22
C ALA A 91 19.25 -5.43 -6.17
N TRP A 92 18.88 -5.01 -4.98
CA TRP A 92 19.75 -4.95 -3.81
C TRP A 92 19.47 -6.16 -2.91
N GLY A 93 20.50 -6.66 -2.22
CA GLY A 93 20.34 -7.79 -1.28
C GLY A 93 19.87 -9.10 -1.91
N GLU A 94 20.20 -9.34 -3.19
CA GLU A 94 19.70 -10.44 -4.01
C GLU A 94 19.69 -11.82 -3.32
N ALA A 95 20.76 -12.17 -2.61
CA ALA A 95 20.88 -13.46 -1.93
C ALA A 95 19.75 -13.73 -0.91
N GLY A 96 19.13 -12.68 -0.37
CA GLY A 96 18.05 -12.74 0.61
C GLY A 96 16.64 -12.59 0.01
N VAL A 97 16.48 -12.49 -1.32
CA VAL A 97 15.18 -12.30 -1.98
C VAL A 97 14.68 -13.62 -2.55
N ASP A 98 13.48 -14.03 -2.14
CA ASP A 98 12.88 -15.29 -2.59
C ASP A 98 12.43 -15.25 -4.06
N ASP A 99 12.45 -16.41 -4.73
CA ASP A 99 12.14 -16.51 -6.16
C ASP A 99 10.72 -16.05 -6.51
N ALA A 100 9.76 -16.17 -5.59
CA ALA A 100 8.39 -15.73 -5.84
C ALA A 100 8.30 -14.19 -5.83
N ALA A 101 9.02 -13.52 -4.93
CA ALA A 101 9.13 -12.06 -4.96
C ALA A 101 9.81 -11.57 -6.25
N ARG A 102 10.87 -12.25 -6.72
CA ARG A 102 11.52 -11.94 -8.00
C ARG A 102 10.53 -12.07 -9.16
N ARG A 103 9.81 -13.19 -9.28
CA ARG A 103 8.81 -13.40 -10.34
C ARG A 103 7.70 -12.34 -10.34
N GLN A 104 7.26 -11.88 -9.17
CA GLN A 104 6.29 -10.79 -9.07
C GLN A 104 6.85 -9.49 -9.68
N MET A 105 8.11 -9.15 -9.38
CA MET A 105 8.78 -7.98 -9.96
C MET A 105 8.97 -8.12 -11.48
N GLU A 106 9.43 -9.29 -11.93
CA GLU A 106 9.65 -9.56 -13.34
C GLU A 106 8.35 -9.50 -14.15
N THR A 107 7.24 -9.99 -13.61
CA THR A 107 5.92 -9.86 -14.22
C THR A 107 5.49 -8.40 -14.31
N ALA A 108 5.74 -7.60 -13.26
CA ALA A 108 5.42 -6.17 -13.27
C ALA A 108 6.18 -5.40 -14.34
N LEU A 109 7.45 -5.75 -14.58
CA LEU A 109 8.28 -5.13 -15.62
C LEU A 109 7.93 -5.56 -17.05
N ARG A 110 7.02 -6.52 -17.22
CA ARG A 110 6.47 -6.91 -18.52
C ARG A 110 5.19 -6.18 -18.88
N LEU A 111 4.56 -5.48 -17.93
CA LEU A 111 3.35 -4.71 -18.20
C LEU A 111 3.65 -3.64 -19.25
N PRO A 112 2.77 -3.40 -20.24
CA PRO A 112 3.01 -2.40 -21.28
C PRO A 112 3.14 -0.97 -20.73
N VAL A 113 2.49 -0.67 -19.61
CA VAL A 113 2.61 0.63 -18.92
C VAL A 113 3.92 0.81 -18.15
N ALA A 114 4.67 -0.27 -17.87
CA ALA A 114 5.91 -0.18 -17.12
C ALA A 114 7.00 0.56 -17.92
N ALA A 115 7.73 1.45 -17.24
CA ALA A 115 8.89 2.17 -17.74
C ALA A 115 10.20 1.69 -17.10
N GLY A 116 10.12 1.16 -15.88
CA GLY A 116 11.26 0.58 -15.17
C GLY A 116 10.92 0.27 -13.72
N GLY A 117 11.92 -0.13 -12.95
CA GLY A 117 11.73 -0.45 -11.54
C GLY A 117 12.99 -0.93 -10.84
N ALA A 118 12.84 -1.22 -9.56
CA ALA A 118 13.91 -1.67 -8.68
C ALA A 118 13.37 -2.63 -7.61
N LEU A 119 14.25 -3.47 -7.06
CA LEU A 119 13.91 -4.41 -6.00
C LEU A 119 14.85 -4.23 -4.80
N MET A 120 14.29 -3.91 -3.64
CA MET A 120 15.04 -3.54 -2.44
C MET A 120 15.51 -4.79 -1.64
N ALA A 121 16.48 -4.60 -0.74
CA ALA A 121 17.11 -5.71 0.01
C ALA A 121 16.16 -6.44 0.97
N ASP A 122 15.12 -5.76 1.44
CA ASP A 122 14.05 -6.31 2.27
C ASP A 122 12.93 -6.99 1.47
N ALA A 123 13.09 -7.15 0.16
CA ALA A 123 12.05 -7.65 -0.70
C ALA A 123 11.59 -9.07 -0.36
N HIS A 124 10.28 -9.29 -0.42
CA HIS A 124 9.63 -10.58 -0.15
C HIS A 124 8.23 -10.62 -0.77
N VAL A 125 7.67 -11.83 -0.87
CA VAL A 125 6.36 -12.06 -1.52
C VAL A 125 5.28 -11.12 -0.99
N GLY A 126 4.67 -10.40 -1.93
CA GLY A 126 3.52 -9.53 -1.70
C GLY A 126 2.29 -9.97 -2.49
N TYR A 127 1.48 -8.99 -2.89
CA TYR A 127 0.25 -9.20 -3.66
C TYR A 127 0.22 -8.25 -4.85
N GLY A 128 0.36 -8.73 -6.09
CA GLY A 128 0.72 -7.85 -7.21
C GLY A 128 2.21 -7.57 -7.15
N LEU A 129 2.61 -6.31 -6.96
CA LEU A 129 4.02 -5.95 -6.73
C LEU A 129 4.54 -6.62 -5.43
N PRO A 130 5.78 -7.13 -5.38
CA PRO A 130 6.37 -7.64 -4.15
C PRO A 130 6.53 -6.50 -3.13
N ILE A 131 6.59 -6.85 -1.85
CA ILE A 131 7.03 -5.90 -0.82
C ILE A 131 8.54 -5.70 -1.04
N GLY A 132 9.05 -4.48 -0.90
CA GLY A 132 10.38 -4.07 -1.37
C GLY A 132 10.43 -3.76 -2.87
N GLY A 133 9.30 -3.77 -3.58
CA GLY A 133 9.25 -3.48 -5.01
C GLY A 133 8.99 -2.00 -5.29
N VAL A 134 9.67 -1.47 -6.32
CA VAL A 134 9.46 -0.12 -6.87
C VAL A 134 9.21 -0.24 -8.37
N LEU A 135 8.13 0.36 -8.86
CA LEU A 135 7.73 0.29 -10.27
C LEU A 135 7.34 1.67 -10.79
N ALA A 136 8.07 2.17 -11.78
CA ALA A 136 7.73 3.37 -12.53
C ALA A 136 6.86 2.97 -13.74
N VAL A 137 5.72 3.64 -13.91
CA VAL A 137 4.80 3.42 -15.02
C VAL A 137 4.37 4.74 -15.66
N ARG A 138 3.98 4.70 -16.94
CA ARG A 138 3.45 5.85 -17.69
C ARG A 138 1.93 5.90 -17.60
N ASP A 139 1.40 7.09 -17.34
CA ASP A 139 -0.02 7.47 -17.45
C ASP A 139 -1.05 6.55 -16.75
N ALA A 140 -0.59 5.69 -15.85
CA ALA A 140 -1.39 4.65 -15.25
C ALA A 140 -1.09 4.48 -13.75
N VAL A 141 -2.03 3.87 -13.05
CA VAL A 141 -1.88 3.56 -11.63
C VAL A 141 -2.35 2.14 -11.35
N ILE A 142 -1.58 1.38 -10.59
CA ILE A 142 -1.81 -0.03 -10.25
C ILE A 142 -2.17 -0.12 -8.76
N PRO A 143 -3.47 -0.26 -8.41
CA PRO A 143 -3.89 -0.22 -7.01
C PRO A 143 -3.23 -1.28 -6.11
N TRP A 144 -2.99 -2.48 -6.63
CA TRP A 144 -2.31 -3.54 -5.88
C TRP A 144 -0.79 -3.34 -5.71
N ALA A 145 -0.19 -2.52 -6.59
CA ALA A 145 1.20 -2.10 -6.45
C ALA A 145 1.37 -1.01 -5.38
N VAL A 146 0.29 -0.31 -4.99
CA VAL A 146 0.28 0.54 -3.78
C VAL A 146 0.09 -0.32 -2.53
N GLY A 147 -0.83 -1.29 -2.60
CA GLY A 147 -1.12 -2.23 -1.51
C GLY A 147 -2.43 -1.95 -0.77
N LEU A 148 -2.80 -2.90 0.11
CA LEU A 148 -4.07 -2.85 0.86
C LEU A 148 -4.12 -1.73 1.90
N ASP A 149 -3.01 -1.46 2.58
CA ASP A 149 -2.89 -0.36 3.52
C ASP A 149 -2.24 0.83 2.83
N ILE A 150 -3.05 1.55 2.05
CA ILE A 150 -2.62 2.73 1.32
C ILE A 150 -1.97 3.72 2.28
N ALA A 151 -0.82 4.23 1.91
CA ALA A 151 -0.05 5.20 2.68
C ALA A 151 0.28 4.74 4.10
N CYS A 152 0.44 3.43 4.30
CA CYS A 152 1.16 2.92 5.46
C CYS A 152 2.51 3.66 5.55
N ARG A 153 2.83 4.11 6.76
CA ARG A 153 3.90 5.06 7.03
C ARG A 153 4.51 4.83 8.39
N LEU A 154 5.70 5.38 8.56
CA LEU A 154 6.34 5.51 9.85
C LEU A 154 6.33 6.99 10.26
N ARG A 155 6.16 7.25 11.55
CA ARG A 155 6.36 8.57 12.15
C ARG A 155 7.26 8.44 13.36
N LEU A 156 8.35 9.19 13.38
CA LEU A 156 9.27 9.32 14.50
C LEU A 156 9.07 10.70 15.14
N SER A 157 8.90 10.72 16.45
CA SER A 157 8.98 11.94 17.26
C SER A 157 10.05 11.77 18.32
N VAL A 158 11.03 12.67 18.34
CA VAL A 158 12.10 12.73 19.32
C VAL A 158 11.79 13.86 20.29
N PHE A 159 11.70 13.55 21.59
CA PHE A 159 11.34 14.50 22.62
C PHE A 159 12.57 15.15 23.25
N GLU A 160 12.42 16.34 23.85
CA GLU A 160 13.45 17.03 24.65
C GLU A 160 13.72 16.35 26.01
N LEU A 161 13.77 15.01 26.02
CA LEU A 161 13.98 14.19 27.20
C LEU A 161 15.11 13.21 26.91
N SER A 162 15.99 12.99 27.89
CA SER A 162 17.02 11.95 27.76
C SER A 162 16.40 10.55 27.73
N SER A 163 17.01 9.63 26.98
CA SER A 163 16.59 8.22 26.92
C SER A 163 16.62 7.52 28.30
N HIS A 164 17.34 8.03 29.30
CA HIS A 164 17.33 7.52 30.67
C HIS A 164 15.91 7.43 31.28
N VAL A 165 14.98 8.26 30.81
CA VAL A 165 13.56 8.23 31.21
C VAL A 165 12.90 6.88 30.90
N LEU A 166 13.38 6.13 29.89
CA LEU A 166 12.91 4.78 29.58
C LEU A 166 13.07 3.81 30.76
N GLY A 167 14.12 3.99 31.57
CA GLY A 167 14.34 3.24 32.80
C GLY A 167 13.64 3.86 34.00
N GLN A 168 13.76 5.18 34.17
CA GLN A 168 13.27 5.90 35.37
C GLN A 168 11.74 5.96 35.45
N LYS A 169 11.04 6.12 34.32
CA LYS A 169 9.59 6.27 34.22
C LYS A 169 8.94 5.15 33.40
N LYS A 170 9.54 3.97 33.37
CA LYS A 170 9.10 2.82 32.57
C LYS A 170 7.60 2.52 32.69
N ASN A 171 7.07 2.51 33.90
CA ASN A 171 5.65 2.21 34.16
C ASN A 171 4.71 3.30 33.64
N ASP A 172 5.11 4.56 33.68
CA ASP A 172 4.32 5.68 33.19
C ASP A 172 4.29 5.69 31.66
N LEU A 173 5.43 5.46 31.01
CA LEU A 173 5.53 5.32 29.55
C LEU A 173 4.74 4.12 29.04
N LYS A 174 4.83 2.98 29.75
CA LYS A 174 4.02 1.79 29.46
C LYS A 174 2.52 2.13 29.50
N ARG A 175 2.07 2.76 30.58
CA ARG A 175 0.66 3.16 30.76
C ARG A 175 0.22 4.16 29.69
N ALA A 176 1.06 5.14 29.34
CA ALA A 176 0.76 6.11 28.28
C ALA A 176 0.55 5.42 26.94
N ILE A 177 1.43 4.49 26.55
CA ILE A 177 1.23 3.69 25.34
C ILE A 177 -0.03 2.82 25.45
N GLU A 178 -0.32 2.20 26.59
CA GLU A 178 -1.50 1.32 26.79
C GLU A 178 -2.85 2.07 26.72
N GLU A 179 -2.90 3.31 27.22
CA GLU A 179 -4.11 4.13 27.28
C GLU A 179 -4.35 4.89 25.97
N GLU A 180 -3.30 5.37 25.30
CA GLU A 180 -3.42 6.30 24.17
C GLU A 180 -3.28 5.65 22.78
N THR A 181 -3.15 4.32 22.72
CA THR A 181 -3.11 3.59 21.44
C THR A 181 -4.15 2.48 21.38
N PHE A 182 -4.61 2.20 20.17
CA PHE A 182 -5.79 1.36 19.94
C PHE A 182 -5.47 0.36 18.84
N PHE A 183 -5.32 -0.91 19.23
CA PHE A 183 -4.96 -2.01 18.35
C PHE A 183 -6.13 -2.97 18.12
N GLY A 184 -6.11 -3.65 16.98
CA GLY A 184 -7.11 -4.63 16.54
C GLY A 184 -7.72 -4.29 15.18
N ALA A 185 -8.15 -5.33 14.46
CA ALA A 185 -8.86 -5.17 13.20
C ALA A 185 -10.22 -4.49 13.43
N GLY A 186 -10.48 -3.41 12.70
CA GLY A 186 -11.73 -2.65 12.83
C GLY A 186 -11.88 -1.91 14.17
N VAL A 187 -10.81 -1.79 14.96
CA VAL A 187 -10.81 -1.02 16.21
C VAL A 187 -11.28 0.41 15.95
N ARG A 188 -11.99 0.95 16.94
CA ARG A 188 -12.53 2.31 16.92
C ARG A 188 -12.06 3.03 18.16
N HIS A 189 -11.77 4.31 18.01
CA HIS A 189 -11.66 5.25 19.12
C HIS A 189 -13.04 5.86 19.40
N ASP A 190 -13.24 6.44 20.58
CA ASP A 190 -14.54 6.95 21.06
C ASP A 190 -15.11 8.14 20.27
N GLY A 191 -14.49 8.52 19.16
CA GLY A 191 -14.88 9.63 18.30
C GLY A 191 -14.50 11.01 18.83
N ARG A 192 -13.74 11.09 19.93
CA ARG A 192 -13.25 12.38 20.47
C ARG A 192 -12.03 12.93 19.76
N SER A 193 -11.32 12.09 19.01
CA SER A 193 -10.18 12.54 18.21
C SER A 193 -10.66 13.33 16.99
N SER A 194 -10.11 14.52 16.82
CA SER A 194 -10.37 15.39 15.68
C SER A 194 -9.07 15.72 14.96
N HIS A 195 -9.18 16.02 13.67
CA HIS A 195 -8.10 16.55 12.84
C HIS A 195 -8.74 17.16 11.60
N GLU A 196 -8.14 18.21 11.03
CA GLU A 196 -8.63 18.89 9.81
C GLU A 196 -8.87 17.97 8.62
N VAL A 197 -8.22 16.80 8.57
CA VAL A 197 -8.39 15.83 7.48
C VAL A 197 -9.83 15.30 7.43
N LEU A 198 -10.56 15.31 8.54
CA LEU A 198 -11.95 14.88 8.59
C LEU A 198 -12.87 15.87 7.86
N ASP A 199 -12.42 17.10 7.66
CA ASP A 199 -13.14 18.16 6.95
C ASP A 199 -12.64 18.36 5.52
N ASP A 200 -11.71 17.52 5.06
CA ASP A 200 -11.19 17.53 3.69
C ASP A 200 -12.34 17.43 2.65
N PRO A 201 -12.43 18.36 1.68
CA PRO A 201 -13.51 18.37 0.70
C PRO A 201 -13.54 17.12 -0.19
N ALA A 202 -12.41 16.38 -0.32
CA ALA A 202 -12.35 15.16 -1.11
C ALA A 202 -13.27 14.06 -0.56
N TRP A 203 -13.63 14.07 0.73
CA TRP A 203 -14.68 13.19 1.26
C TRP A 203 -16.02 13.37 0.52
N GLY A 204 -16.30 14.56 0.00
CA GLY A 204 -17.53 14.88 -0.72
C GLY A 204 -17.50 14.54 -2.21
N ALA A 205 -16.31 14.29 -2.78
CA ALA A 205 -16.07 14.21 -4.22
C ALA A 205 -16.79 13.05 -4.90
N THR A 206 -16.89 11.90 -4.22
CA THR A 206 -17.63 10.73 -4.72
C THR A 206 -18.59 10.21 -3.66
N ARG A 207 -19.67 9.52 -4.08
CA ARG A 207 -20.58 8.84 -3.16
C ARG A 207 -19.83 7.80 -2.31
N PHE A 208 -18.82 7.16 -2.89
CA PHE A 208 -18.00 6.17 -2.21
C PHE A 208 -17.21 6.79 -1.06
N LEU A 209 -16.44 7.85 -1.32
CA LEU A 209 -15.65 8.53 -0.28
C LEU A 209 -16.54 9.13 0.82
N ARG A 210 -17.72 9.65 0.44
CA ARG A 210 -18.69 10.18 1.42
C ARG A 210 -19.12 9.11 2.41
N GLY A 211 -19.34 7.88 1.94
CA GLY A 211 -19.65 6.72 2.77
C GLY A 211 -18.49 6.24 3.66
N LEU A 212 -17.26 6.69 3.42
CA LEU A 212 -16.09 6.35 4.25
C LEU A 212 -15.87 7.34 5.41
N LYS A 213 -16.50 8.52 5.39
CA LYS A 213 -16.28 9.57 6.41
C LYS A 213 -16.57 9.11 7.84
N ASP A 214 -17.60 8.30 8.05
CA ASP A 214 -17.90 7.74 9.39
C ASP A 214 -16.86 6.69 9.81
N THR A 215 -16.31 5.93 8.85
CA THR A 215 -15.18 5.03 9.13
C THR A 215 -13.95 5.84 9.54
N ALA A 216 -13.64 6.92 8.82
CA ALA A 216 -12.51 7.81 9.12
C ALA A 216 -12.63 8.42 10.52
N ARG A 217 -13.80 8.95 10.88
CA ARG A 217 -14.08 9.57 12.19
C ARG A 217 -13.82 8.65 13.38
N VAL A 218 -14.21 7.39 13.28
CA VAL A 218 -14.05 6.44 14.39
C VAL A 218 -12.67 5.76 14.40
N GLN A 219 -11.88 5.88 13.33
CA GLN A 219 -10.58 5.23 13.20
C GLN A 219 -9.38 6.19 13.23
N ILE A 220 -9.60 7.51 13.15
CA ILE A 220 -8.54 8.49 13.34
C ILE A 220 -7.91 8.33 14.73
N GLY A 221 -6.58 8.33 14.79
CA GLY A 221 -5.84 8.05 16.02
C GLY A 221 -5.80 6.56 16.40
N THR A 222 -6.05 5.62 15.50
CA THR A 222 -5.96 4.18 15.83
C THR A 222 -4.71 3.54 15.20
N SER A 223 -4.10 2.61 15.93
CA SER A 223 -2.85 1.96 15.52
C SER A 223 -3.11 0.77 14.61
N GLY A 224 -4.16 0.00 14.88
CA GLY A 224 -4.58 -1.07 13.99
C GLY A 224 -4.03 -2.47 14.30
N SER A 225 -3.78 -3.26 13.26
CA SER A 225 -3.48 -4.70 13.38
C SER A 225 -2.44 -5.12 12.34
N GLY A 226 -1.93 -6.35 12.46
CA GLY A 226 -0.87 -6.84 11.58
C GLY A 226 0.50 -6.44 12.10
N ASN A 227 1.37 -5.96 11.22
CA ASN A 227 2.74 -5.49 11.54
C ASN A 227 2.77 -4.06 12.12
N HIS A 228 1.62 -3.48 12.45
CA HIS A 228 1.52 -2.14 13.01
C HIS A 228 1.99 -2.14 14.46
N PHE A 229 2.67 -1.07 14.85
CA PHE A 229 3.21 -0.92 16.20
C PHE A 229 3.28 0.55 16.61
N VAL A 230 3.39 0.76 17.92
CA VAL A 230 3.78 2.03 18.53
C VAL A 230 4.79 1.70 19.62
N GLU A 231 5.93 2.35 19.60
CA GLU A 231 7.03 2.02 20.51
C GLU A 231 7.78 3.24 21.03
N PHE A 232 8.09 3.20 22.33
CA PHE A 232 9.09 4.07 22.92
C PHE A 232 10.47 3.42 22.82
N GLY A 233 11.45 4.22 22.44
CA GLY A 233 12.83 3.81 22.32
C GLY A 233 13.80 4.95 22.58
N ALA A 234 15.08 4.63 22.50
CA ALA A 234 16.17 5.59 22.55
C ALA A 234 16.56 5.97 21.12
N PHE A 235 16.48 7.25 20.78
CA PHE A 235 17.03 7.77 19.53
C PHE A 235 18.39 8.39 19.78
N THR A 236 19.43 7.82 19.19
CA THR A 236 20.83 8.24 19.37
C THR A 236 21.31 9.00 18.15
N VAL A 237 21.80 10.21 18.39
CA VAL A 237 22.44 11.05 17.38
C VAL A 237 23.93 10.68 17.31
N PRO A 238 24.51 10.46 16.13
CA PRO A 238 25.95 10.23 15.97
C PRO A 238 26.80 11.33 16.62
N GLU A 239 27.99 10.98 17.09
CA GLU A 239 28.95 11.94 17.68
C GLU A 239 29.50 12.90 16.62
N GLU A 240 29.71 12.39 15.41
CA GLU A 240 30.24 13.15 14.28
C GLU A 240 29.13 13.35 13.24
N LEU A 241 28.84 14.61 12.93
CA LEU A 241 27.89 15.01 11.90
C LEU A 241 28.62 15.90 10.90
N ASP A 242 28.51 15.58 9.61
CA ASP A 242 28.86 16.55 8.57
C ASP A 242 27.86 17.72 8.56
N ALA A 243 28.13 18.72 7.72
CA ALA A 243 27.32 19.94 7.65
C ALA A 243 25.86 19.68 7.28
N GLU A 244 25.58 18.67 6.45
CA GLU A 244 24.22 18.35 6.02
C GLU A 244 23.45 17.66 7.15
N LYS A 245 24.05 16.64 7.78
CA LYS A 245 23.44 15.95 8.92
C LYS A 245 23.23 16.88 10.12
N ALA A 246 24.19 17.76 10.39
CA ALA A 246 24.07 18.77 11.44
C ALA A 246 22.92 19.75 11.17
N ARG A 247 22.68 20.12 9.90
CA ARG A 247 21.54 20.95 9.50
C ARG A 247 20.22 20.20 9.69
N ILE A 248 20.14 18.94 9.27
CA ILE A 248 18.94 18.10 9.34
C ILE A 248 18.54 17.83 10.78
N LEU A 249 19.53 17.50 11.62
CA LEU A 249 19.34 17.15 13.03
C LEU A 249 19.54 18.34 13.96
N SER A 250 19.49 19.58 13.46
CA SER A 250 19.82 20.78 14.24
C SER A 250 19.07 20.96 15.57
N PRO A 251 17.83 20.43 15.77
CA PRO A 251 17.19 20.48 17.08
C PRO A 251 17.80 19.51 18.12
N LEU A 252 18.69 18.61 17.69
CA LEU A 252 19.27 17.54 18.49
C LEU A 252 20.79 17.72 18.59
N GLU A 253 21.35 17.40 19.74
CA GLU A 253 22.79 17.49 19.98
C GLU A 253 23.48 16.19 19.60
N ALA A 254 24.63 16.31 18.92
CA ALA A 254 25.48 15.18 18.56
C ALA A 254 25.92 14.36 19.79
N GLY A 255 26.01 13.03 19.62
CA GLY A 255 26.37 12.09 20.68
C GLY A 255 25.32 11.92 21.80
N ARG A 256 24.18 12.61 21.73
CA ARG A 256 23.12 12.46 22.73
C ARG A 256 22.10 11.40 22.33
N SER A 257 21.51 10.80 23.36
CA SER A 257 20.42 9.84 23.23
C SER A 257 19.15 10.35 23.91
N TYR A 258 18.07 10.40 23.14
CA TYR A 258 16.79 11.00 23.48
C TYR A 258 15.69 9.95 23.64
N LEU A 259 14.65 10.26 24.42
CA LEU A 259 13.40 9.53 24.37
C LEU A 259 12.74 9.80 23.02
N ALA A 260 12.35 8.75 22.31
CA ALA A 260 11.64 8.86 21.06
C ALA A 260 10.43 7.91 21.00
N LEU A 261 9.43 8.32 20.22
CA LEU A 261 8.25 7.54 19.88
C LEU A 261 8.26 7.24 18.38
N LEU A 262 8.28 5.97 18.03
CA LEU A 262 8.11 5.51 16.66
C LEU A 262 6.75 4.83 16.53
N SER A 263 6.00 5.16 15.49
CA SER A 263 4.78 4.44 15.16
C SER A 263 4.76 4.00 13.71
N HIS A 264 4.17 2.83 13.49
CA HIS A 264 3.93 2.22 12.19
C HIS A 264 2.44 1.92 12.06
N SER A 265 1.77 2.61 11.16
CA SER A 265 0.35 2.47 10.87
C SER A 265 0.05 3.06 9.49
N GLY A 266 -1.23 3.10 9.10
CA GLY A 266 -1.63 3.56 7.78
C GLY A 266 -3.03 4.14 7.79
N SER A 267 -3.69 4.07 6.63
CA SER A 267 -5.00 4.67 6.41
C SER A 267 -6.17 3.79 6.88
N ARG A 268 -5.88 2.71 7.61
CA ARG A 268 -6.86 1.89 8.33
C ARG A 268 -7.93 1.32 7.40
N GLY A 269 -9.17 1.22 7.87
CA GLY A 269 -10.29 0.72 7.08
C GLY A 269 -10.64 1.61 5.89
N VAL A 270 -10.22 2.88 5.88
CA VAL A 270 -10.42 3.79 4.75
C VAL A 270 -9.60 3.31 3.55
N GLY A 271 -8.27 3.21 3.70
CA GLY A 271 -7.39 2.74 2.62
C GLY A 271 -7.71 1.33 2.18
N ASN A 272 -8.00 0.43 3.12
CA ASN A 272 -8.37 -0.94 2.79
C ASN A 272 -9.59 -1.02 1.86
N LYS A 273 -10.63 -0.24 2.14
CA LYS A 273 -11.84 -0.19 1.30
C LYS A 273 -11.56 0.44 -0.06
N ILE A 274 -10.74 1.50 -0.11
CA ILE A 274 -10.31 2.16 -1.36
C ILE A 274 -9.52 1.17 -2.23
N ALA A 275 -8.45 0.60 -1.68
CA ALA A 275 -7.62 -0.39 -2.37
C ALA A 275 -8.46 -1.55 -2.90
N THR A 276 -9.30 -2.14 -2.05
CA THR A 276 -10.15 -3.29 -2.46
C THR A 276 -11.09 -2.92 -3.61
N ARG A 277 -11.75 -1.75 -3.55
CA ARG A 277 -12.68 -1.31 -4.60
C ARG A 277 -11.96 -1.13 -5.93
N TYR A 278 -10.94 -0.28 -5.96
CA TYR A 278 -10.31 0.13 -7.21
C TYR A 278 -9.43 -0.96 -7.80
N SER A 279 -8.87 -1.84 -6.98
CA SER A 279 -8.17 -3.01 -7.51
C SER A 279 -9.13 -3.98 -8.19
N LYS A 280 -10.34 -4.15 -7.64
CA LYS A 280 -11.38 -4.97 -8.30
C LYS A 280 -11.81 -4.34 -9.63
N ILE A 281 -12.00 -3.02 -9.66
CA ILE A 281 -12.32 -2.29 -10.89
C ILE A 281 -11.19 -2.47 -11.92
N ALA A 282 -9.92 -2.32 -11.52
CA ALA A 282 -8.78 -2.53 -12.41
C ALA A 282 -8.78 -3.96 -12.99
N GLU A 283 -8.97 -4.99 -12.16
CA GLU A 283 -9.07 -6.39 -12.60
C GLU A 283 -10.27 -6.65 -13.53
N GLU A 284 -11.39 -5.96 -13.31
CA GLU A 284 -12.58 -6.06 -14.18
C GLU A 284 -12.36 -5.34 -15.53
N ARG A 285 -11.62 -4.23 -15.53
CA ARG A 285 -11.27 -3.47 -16.74
C ARG A 285 -10.20 -4.18 -17.57
N ARG A 286 -9.25 -4.86 -16.92
CA ARG A 286 -8.15 -5.60 -17.53
C ARG A 286 -8.36 -7.11 -17.48
N SER A 287 -9.52 -7.55 -17.95
CA SER A 287 -9.98 -8.93 -17.80
C SER A 287 -9.19 -9.95 -18.64
N GLY A 288 -8.38 -9.50 -19.61
CA GLY A 288 -7.47 -10.34 -20.39
C GLY A 288 -6.20 -10.74 -19.62
N LEU A 289 -5.87 -10.07 -18.52
CA LEU A 289 -4.71 -10.41 -17.70
C LEU A 289 -4.97 -11.67 -16.85
N GLU A 290 -4.04 -12.62 -16.93
CA GLU A 290 -4.10 -13.88 -16.19
C GLU A 290 -2.99 -14.01 -15.14
N GLY A 291 -3.08 -15.04 -14.29
CA GLY A 291 -2.03 -15.39 -13.33
C GLY A 291 -1.61 -14.25 -12.40
N GLU A 292 -0.30 -14.05 -12.24
CA GLU A 292 0.29 -12.97 -11.43
C GLU A 292 -0.02 -11.58 -12.02
N ALA A 293 -0.09 -11.45 -13.35
CA ALA A 293 -0.32 -10.18 -14.05
C ALA A 293 -1.72 -9.60 -13.78
N ARG A 294 -2.72 -10.46 -13.52
CA ARG A 294 -4.05 -9.99 -13.09
C ARG A 294 -3.97 -9.10 -11.85
N LYS A 295 -3.07 -9.39 -10.92
CA LYS A 295 -2.88 -8.58 -9.69
C LYS A 295 -2.04 -7.33 -9.93
N LEU A 296 -1.67 -7.07 -11.17
CA LEU A 296 -0.98 -5.88 -11.63
C LEU A 296 -1.84 -5.09 -12.62
N ALA A 297 -3.13 -5.40 -12.72
CA ALA A 297 -4.09 -4.62 -13.48
C ALA A 297 -4.07 -3.13 -13.06
N TRP A 298 -4.10 -2.25 -14.05
CA TRP A 298 -3.98 -0.82 -13.87
C TRP A 298 -5.24 -0.07 -14.29
N LEU A 299 -5.34 1.18 -13.85
CA LEU A 299 -6.29 2.18 -14.30
C LEU A 299 -5.51 3.27 -15.02
N GLU A 300 -5.94 3.67 -16.21
CA GLU A 300 -5.38 4.84 -16.89
C GLU A 300 -5.72 6.09 -16.09
N LEU A 301 -4.76 6.97 -15.84
CA LEU A 301 -5.00 8.23 -15.16
C LEU A 301 -5.93 9.15 -15.96
N SER A 302 -6.02 9.01 -17.27
CA SER A 302 -7.00 9.73 -18.08
C SER A 302 -8.44 9.24 -17.89
N SER A 303 -8.65 8.04 -17.32
CA SER A 303 -9.99 7.48 -17.08
C SER A 303 -10.67 8.07 -15.84
N GLU A 304 -12.00 8.02 -15.80
CA GLU A 304 -12.79 8.42 -14.62
C GLU A 304 -12.36 7.62 -13.39
N GLU A 305 -12.22 6.29 -13.51
CA GLU A 305 -11.84 5.44 -12.38
C GLU A 305 -10.40 5.65 -11.93
N GLY A 306 -9.49 5.96 -12.86
CA GLY A 306 -8.11 6.33 -12.54
C GLY A 306 -8.03 7.63 -11.75
N GLN A 307 -8.76 8.66 -12.19
CA GLN A 307 -8.86 9.94 -11.46
C GLN A 307 -9.51 9.77 -10.09
N GLU A 308 -10.59 8.99 -10.00
CA GLU A 308 -11.24 8.69 -8.71
C GLU A 308 -10.30 7.93 -7.76
N TYR A 309 -9.57 6.92 -8.25
CA TYR A 309 -8.60 6.20 -7.44
C TYR A 309 -7.48 7.12 -6.97
N TRP A 310 -6.91 7.92 -7.88
CA TRP A 310 -5.84 8.85 -7.57
C TRP A 310 -6.23 9.84 -6.46
N LEU A 311 -7.42 10.44 -6.57
CA LEU A 311 -8.00 11.30 -5.55
C LEU A 311 -8.18 10.54 -4.21
N SER A 312 -8.76 9.34 -4.27
CA SER A 312 -9.04 8.50 -3.09
C SER A 312 -7.75 8.09 -2.38
N MET A 313 -6.72 7.69 -3.13
CA MET A 313 -5.41 7.31 -2.63
C MET A 313 -4.73 8.49 -1.93
N ARG A 314 -4.76 9.69 -2.53
CA ARG A 314 -4.22 10.92 -1.92
C ARG A 314 -4.95 11.31 -0.64
N LEU A 315 -6.27 11.17 -0.59
CA LEU A 315 -7.05 11.38 0.63
C LEU A 315 -6.67 10.36 1.72
N ALA A 316 -6.53 9.08 1.37
CA ALA A 316 -6.05 8.05 2.29
C ALA A 316 -4.64 8.37 2.81
N GLY A 317 -3.78 8.92 1.96
CA GLY A 317 -2.47 9.48 2.32
C GLY A 317 -2.55 10.51 3.43
N ARG A 318 -3.33 11.57 3.22
CA ARG A 318 -3.53 12.63 4.23
C ARG A 318 -4.16 12.07 5.51
N PHE A 319 -5.10 11.13 5.39
CA PHE A 319 -5.71 10.48 6.55
C PHE A 319 -4.69 9.66 7.35
N ALA A 320 -3.78 8.93 6.69
CA ALA A 320 -2.71 8.21 7.37
C ALA A 320 -1.77 9.17 8.13
N ALA A 321 -1.37 10.29 7.51
CA ALA A 321 -0.55 11.32 8.17
C ALA A 321 -1.21 11.84 9.45
N ALA A 322 -2.46 12.26 9.33
CA ALA A 322 -3.28 12.73 10.44
C ALA A 322 -3.48 11.68 11.53
N ASN A 323 -3.63 10.41 11.14
CA ASN A 323 -3.77 9.30 12.08
C ASN A 323 -2.54 9.17 12.99
N HIS A 324 -1.34 9.28 12.41
CA HIS A 324 -0.09 9.29 13.17
C HIS A 324 0.06 10.55 14.03
N ALA A 325 -0.28 11.74 13.49
CA ALA A 325 -0.25 12.99 14.23
C ALA A 325 -1.08 12.90 15.52
N VAL A 326 -2.33 12.42 15.43
CA VAL A 326 -3.23 12.24 16.58
C VAL A 326 -2.71 11.20 17.58
N ILE A 327 -2.07 10.12 17.12
CA ILE A 327 -1.44 9.14 18.03
C ILE A 327 -0.31 9.81 18.81
N HIS A 328 0.58 10.50 18.11
CA HIS A 328 1.75 11.13 18.71
C HIS A 328 1.37 12.27 19.65
N GLU A 329 0.40 13.12 19.28
CA GLU A 329 -0.06 14.25 20.08
C GLU A 329 -0.68 13.80 21.42
N ARG A 330 -1.52 12.75 21.41
CA ARG A 330 -2.10 12.20 22.65
C ARG A 330 -1.04 11.63 23.57
N ILE A 331 -0.08 10.88 23.01
CA ILE A 331 1.01 10.32 23.80
C ILE A 331 1.90 11.43 24.37
N ALA A 332 2.29 12.40 23.54
CA ALA A 332 3.08 13.57 23.93
C ALA A 332 2.40 14.33 25.08
N SER A 333 1.09 14.59 24.94
CA SER A 333 0.26 15.21 25.98
C SER A 333 0.22 14.39 27.27
N ARG A 334 0.08 13.05 27.16
CA ARG A 334 0.00 12.13 28.30
C ARG A 334 1.30 12.07 29.11
N ILE A 335 2.45 12.22 28.44
CA ILE A 335 3.77 12.23 29.10
C ILE A 335 4.25 13.65 29.44
N GLY A 336 3.54 14.69 28.99
CA GLY A 336 3.89 16.09 29.22
C GLY A 336 5.19 16.50 28.56
N ALA A 337 5.39 16.14 27.29
CA ALA A 337 6.61 16.44 26.54
C ALA A 337 6.31 16.94 25.13
N ASP A 338 7.16 17.84 24.65
CA ASP A 338 7.13 18.35 23.28
C ASP A 338 8.20 17.65 22.42
N ALA A 339 7.90 17.45 21.15
CA ALA A 339 8.83 16.85 20.20
C ALA A 339 9.78 17.94 19.65
N ALA A 340 11.09 17.77 19.86
CA ALA A 340 12.13 18.60 19.26
C ALA A 340 12.29 18.33 17.76
N PHE A 341 12.07 17.08 17.36
CA PHE A 341 12.25 16.63 16.00
C PHE A 341 11.16 15.64 15.62
N VAL A 342 10.55 15.83 14.45
CA VAL A 342 9.52 14.95 13.90
C VAL A 342 9.81 14.70 12.44
N THR A 343 9.74 13.44 12.03
CA THR A 343 9.83 13.04 10.63
C THR A 343 8.88 11.88 10.35
N GLU A 344 8.38 11.80 9.13
CA GLU A 344 7.51 10.74 8.65
C GLU A 344 7.66 10.55 7.14
N HIS A 345 7.42 9.34 6.66
CA HIS A 345 7.47 9.03 5.23
C HIS A 345 6.51 7.89 4.87
N HIS A 346 6.07 7.86 3.62
CA HIS A 346 5.23 6.79 3.08
C HIS A 346 6.07 5.60 2.64
N HIS A 347 5.57 4.37 2.80
CA HIS A 347 6.20 3.20 2.18
C HIS A 347 5.26 2.33 1.33
N ASN A 348 3.98 2.70 1.24
CA ASN A 348 2.97 2.06 0.39
C ASN A 348 2.20 3.15 -0.36
N PHE A 349 2.72 3.64 -1.48
CA PHE A 349 2.11 4.78 -2.17
C PHE A 349 2.53 4.87 -3.63
N ALA A 350 1.81 5.68 -4.41
CA ALA A 350 2.22 6.07 -5.74
C ALA A 350 2.34 7.60 -5.84
N PHE A 351 3.41 8.09 -6.45
CA PHE A 351 3.68 9.52 -6.62
C PHE A 351 3.94 9.83 -8.08
N THR A 352 3.61 11.06 -8.48
CA THR A 352 4.09 11.63 -9.74
C THR A 352 5.50 12.16 -9.50
N GLU A 353 6.49 11.62 -10.19
CA GLU A 353 7.91 11.96 -10.03
C GLU A 353 8.59 12.08 -11.39
N GLU A 354 9.58 12.96 -11.48
CA GLU A 354 10.49 12.98 -12.62
C GLU A 354 11.52 11.87 -12.45
N TRP A 355 11.61 10.98 -13.44
CA TRP A 355 12.59 9.88 -13.45
C TRP A 355 13.15 9.72 -14.86
N ARG A 356 14.47 9.81 -15.02
CA ARG A 356 15.17 9.78 -16.32
C ARG A 356 14.64 10.81 -17.32
N GLY A 357 14.25 11.98 -16.82
CA GLY A 357 13.74 13.10 -17.62
C GLY A 357 12.30 12.94 -18.12
N GLU A 358 11.57 11.93 -17.66
CA GLU A 358 10.14 11.73 -17.95
C GLU A 358 9.32 11.82 -16.65
N GLU A 359 8.12 12.39 -16.72
CA GLU A 359 7.15 12.32 -15.63
C GLU A 359 6.56 10.90 -15.55
N MET A 360 6.64 10.29 -14.37
CA MET A 360 6.27 8.91 -14.14
C MET A 360 5.40 8.77 -12.90
N ILE A 361 4.57 7.72 -12.89
CA ILE A 361 3.86 7.30 -11.68
C ILE A 361 4.66 6.20 -11.00
N VAL A 362 5.38 6.58 -9.95
CA VAL A 362 6.28 5.69 -9.20
C VAL A 362 5.52 5.04 -8.07
N HIS A 363 5.32 3.73 -8.19
CA HIS A 363 4.70 2.88 -7.18
C HIS A 363 5.77 2.33 -6.24
N ARG A 364 5.61 2.54 -4.93
CA ARG A 364 6.45 1.96 -3.89
C ARG A 364 5.59 1.09 -2.98
N LYS A 365 6.03 -0.15 -2.76
CA LYS A 365 5.36 -1.08 -1.85
C LYS A 365 6.35 -1.71 -0.90
N GLY A 366 6.27 -1.32 0.36
CA GLY A 366 7.37 -1.55 1.30
C GLY A 366 8.68 -1.03 0.73
N ALA A 367 8.68 0.18 0.20
CA ALA A 367 9.90 0.88 -0.22
C ALA A 367 9.71 2.36 0.08
N THR A 368 10.78 3.06 0.40
CA THR A 368 10.76 4.46 0.86
C THR A 368 11.39 5.35 -0.20
N PRO A 369 10.93 6.61 -0.37
CA PRO A 369 11.66 7.59 -1.15
C PRO A 369 13.07 7.79 -0.55
N ALA A 370 14.06 7.86 -1.43
CA ALA A 370 15.48 8.03 -1.12
C ALA A 370 16.16 8.92 -2.17
N GLY A 371 15.46 9.96 -2.63
CA GLY A 371 16.06 11.06 -3.37
C GLY A 371 17.16 11.73 -2.55
N ALA A 372 18.06 12.47 -3.21
CA ALA A 372 19.14 13.16 -2.53
C ALA A 372 18.58 14.11 -1.46
N GLY A 373 18.86 13.83 -0.18
CA GLY A 373 18.38 14.62 0.95
C GLY A 373 17.04 14.16 1.54
N ASP A 374 16.38 13.15 0.97
CA ASP A 374 15.13 12.60 1.53
C ASP A 374 15.40 11.87 2.84
N LEU A 375 14.54 12.10 3.85
CA LEU A 375 14.59 11.34 5.09
C LEU A 375 13.74 10.08 5.01
N GLY A 376 14.35 8.94 5.33
CA GLY A 376 13.70 7.65 5.50
C GLY A 376 13.78 7.17 6.95
N ILE A 377 12.86 6.29 7.34
CA ILE A 377 12.98 5.53 8.59
C ILE A 377 12.94 4.04 8.20
N VAL A 378 14.01 3.33 8.53
CA VAL A 378 14.11 1.88 8.32
C VAL A 378 14.02 1.21 9.70
N PRO A 379 12.82 0.79 10.16
CA PRO A 379 12.66 0.11 11.42
C PRO A 379 13.33 -1.27 11.34
N GLY A 380 13.93 -1.68 12.46
CA GLY A 380 14.36 -3.06 12.66
C GLY A 380 13.16 -3.96 12.95
N THR A 381 13.27 -4.74 14.02
CA THR A 381 12.15 -5.52 14.56
C THR A 381 11.76 -4.93 15.92
N MET A 382 10.78 -5.54 16.60
CA MET A 382 10.45 -5.20 17.99
C MET A 382 11.63 -5.27 18.99
N ALA A 383 12.76 -5.85 18.59
CA ALA A 383 13.93 -6.04 19.43
C ALA A 383 15.25 -5.63 18.78
N ASP A 384 15.24 -5.11 17.56
CA ASP A 384 16.44 -4.74 16.81
C ASP A 384 16.44 -3.24 16.51
N THR A 385 17.64 -2.67 16.39
CA THR A 385 17.82 -1.25 16.07
C THR A 385 17.20 -0.92 14.71
N GLY A 386 16.51 0.21 14.64
CA GLY A 386 16.12 0.86 13.39
C GLY A 386 16.98 2.08 13.12
N TYR A 387 16.87 2.63 11.91
CA TYR A 387 17.71 3.71 11.43
C TYR A 387 16.86 4.86 10.90
N LEU A 388 17.27 6.09 11.21
CA LEU A 388 16.91 7.27 10.44
C LEU A 388 17.94 7.39 9.31
N THR A 389 17.49 7.50 8.07
CA THR A 389 18.34 7.47 6.89
C THR A 389 18.20 8.73 6.05
N LEU A 390 19.27 9.10 5.34
CA LEU A 390 19.30 10.14 4.33
C LEU A 390 19.50 9.50 2.95
N GLY A 391 18.63 9.81 1.99
CA GLY A 391 18.69 9.32 0.63
C GLY A 391 19.85 9.94 -0.17
N LEU A 392 20.48 9.12 -1.00
CA LEU A 392 21.61 9.51 -1.86
C LEU A 392 21.20 9.81 -3.31
N GLY A 393 19.92 9.59 -3.68
CA GLY A 393 19.39 9.95 -5.00
C GLY A 393 19.89 9.06 -6.14
N VAL A 394 20.04 7.75 -5.87
CA VAL A 394 20.44 6.79 -6.92
C VAL A 394 19.28 6.55 -7.88
N GLU A 395 19.43 7.05 -9.11
CA GLU A 395 18.37 6.98 -10.13
C GLU A 395 18.00 5.54 -10.51
N ASP A 396 18.96 4.59 -10.48
CA ASP A 396 18.72 3.18 -10.80
C ASP A 396 17.85 2.46 -9.75
N SER A 397 17.74 3.00 -8.53
CA SER A 397 16.78 2.52 -7.53
C SER A 397 15.41 3.19 -7.65
N VAL A 398 15.23 4.04 -8.69
CA VAL A 398 14.09 4.97 -8.81
C VAL A 398 14.01 5.86 -7.56
N ASN A 399 15.18 6.35 -7.12
CA ASN A 399 15.32 7.19 -5.92
C ASN A 399 14.60 6.57 -4.71
N SER A 400 14.86 5.29 -4.45
CA SER A 400 14.17 4.53 -3.40
C SER A 400 15.11 3.63 -2.59
N ALA A 401 14.67 3.25 -1.40
CA ALA A 401 15.39 2.37 -0.48
C ALA A 401 14.43 1.39 0.25
N SER A 402 15.00 0.46 1.01
CA SER A 402 14.24 -0.48 1.85
C SER A 402 13.42 0.25 2.91
N HIS A 403 12.31 -0.38 3.33
CA HIS A 403 11.38 0.16 4.31
C HIS A 403 11.46 -0.48 5.69
N GLY A 404 12.28 -1.53 5.84
CA GLY A 404 12.49 -2.26 7.08
C GLY A 404 13.35 -3.50 6.87
N ALA A 405 13.29 -4.47 7.78
CA ALA A 405 14.05 -5.72 7.65
C ALA A 405 13.47 -6.69 6.59
N GLY A 406 12.16 -6.64 6.32
CA GLY A 406 11.49 -7.59 5.43
C GLY A 406 11.34 -8.99 6.03
N ARG A 407 10.27 -9.70 5.66
CA ARG A 407 10.01 -11.03 6.21
C ARG A 407 10.84 -12.09 5.49
N ARG A 408 11.46 -13.00 6.24
CA ARG A 408 12.13 -14.20 5.67
C ARG A 408 11.22 -15.44 5.67
N MET A 409 10.07 -15.36 6.32
CA MET A 409 9.10 -16.46 6.40
C MET A 409 7.66 -15.97 6.54
N SER A 410 6.72 -16.80 6.06
CA SER A 410 5.29 -16.54 6.20
C SER A 410 4.86 -16.58 7.67
N ARG A 411 3.77 -15.87 8.00
CA ARG A 411 3.19 -15.88 9.35
C ARG A 411 2.84 -17.30 9.82
N THR A 412 2.28 -18.10 8.92
CA THR A 412 1.95 -19.51 9.21
C THR A 412 3.19 -20.34 9.52
N ARG A 413 4.29 -20.13 8.79
CA ARG A 413 5.56 -20.80 9.02
C ARG A 413 6.17 -20.38 10.35
N ALA A 414 6.15 -19.09 10.67
CA ALA A 414 6.63 -18.57 11.94
C ALA A 414 5.92 -19.21 13.15
N PHE A 415 4.59 -19.34 13.11
CA PHE A 415 3.86 -20.04 14.19
C PHE A 415 4.17 -21.54 14.33
N LYS A 416 4.67 -22.19 13.27
CA LYS A 416 5.01 -23.61 13.28
C LYS A 416 6.44 -23.86 13.74
N GLU A 417 7.37 -23.01 13.34
CA GLU A 417 8.82 -23.25 13.47
C GLU A 417 9.45 -22.48 14.64
N LEU A 418 8.93 -21.31 15.02
CA LEU A 418 9.57 -20.48 16.04
C LEU A 418 9.22 -20.95 17.45
N ASP A 419 10.21 -20.87 18.34
CA ASP A 419 10.02 -21.14 19.76
C ASP A 419 9.62 -19.88 20.52
N GLY A 420 8.41 -19.92 21.11
CA GLY A 420 7.90 -18.83 21.93
C GLY A 420 8.62 -18.66 23.28
N ALA A 421 9.28 -19.68 23.82
CA ALA A 421 10.08 -19.56 25.03
C ALA A 421 11.37 -18.78 24.74
N ALA A 422 12.15 -19.23 23.75
CA ALA A 422 13.35 -18.54 23.28
C ALA A 422 13.06 -17.10 22.84
N TRP A 423 11.93 -16.84 22.17
CA TRP A 423 11.51 -15.48 21.83
C TRP A 423 11.32 -14.58 23.06
N ARG A 424 10.61 -15.05 24.08
CA ARG A 424 10.39 -14.26 25.31
C ARG A 424 11.69 -14.04 26.09
N GLU A 425 12.56 -15.04 26.14
CA GLU A 425 13.89 -14.92 26.74
C GLU A 425 14.74 -13.88 25.99
N ASN A 426 14.74 -13.89 24.65
CA ASN A 426 15.43 -12.90 23.84
C ASN A 426 14.95 -11.46 24.14
N LEU A 427 13.63 -11.26 24.23
CA LEU A 427 13.04 -9.96 24.61
C LEU A 427 13.48 -9.53 26.02
N GLN A 428 13.48 -10.45 26.99
CA GLN A 428 13.92 -10.18 28.36
C GLN A 428 15.40 -9.80 28.43
N ASN A 429 16.26 -10.54 27.74
CA ASN A 429 17.71 -10.29 27.69
C ASN A 429 18.03 -8.92 27.06
N LYS A 430 17.24 -8.49 26.06
CA LYS A 430 17.35 -7.16 25.45
C LYS A 430 16.63 -6.05 26.23
N GLY A 431 15.95 -6.39 27.32
CA GLY A 431 15.20 -5.44 28.16
C GLY A 431 13.93 -4.89 27.51
N ILE A 432 13.38 -5.59 26.50
CA ILE A 432 12.19 -5.17 25.76
C ILE A 432 10.92 -5.50 26.55
N THR A 433 10.05 -4.50 26.68
CA THR A 433 8.71 -4.66 27.23
C THR A 433 7.70 -4.72 26.08
N LEU A 434 7.31 -5.94 25.70
CA LEU A 434 6.31 -6.15 24.66
C LEU A 434 4.90 -6.19 25.25
N LEU A 435 4.01 -5.37 24.68
CA LEU A 435 2.61 -5.24 25.04
C LEU A 435 1.75 -5.73 23.87
N GLY A 436 1.16 -6.90 24.03
CA GLY A 436 0.51 -7.59 22.92
C GLY A 436 1.53 -8.32 22.06
N GLY A 437 1.43 -8.16 20.74
CA GLY A 437 2.27 -8.88 19.78
C GLY A 437 1.95 -10.37 19.66
N ALA A 438 2.45 -10.97 18.60
CA ALA A 438 2.27 -12.37 18.30
C ALA A 438 3.57 -12.98 17.76
N LEU A 439 3.71 -14.30 17.90
CA LEU A 439 4.94 -15.03 17.58
C LEU A 439 5.34 -14.89 16.09
N ASP A 440 4.37 -14.65 15.20
CA ASP A 440 4.63 -14.41 13.79
C ASP A 440 5.34 -13.08 13.50
N GLU A 441 5.42 -12.19 14.48
CA GLU A 441 6.16 -10.93 14.40
C GLU A 441 7.49 -10.97 15.16
N ALA A 442 7.90 -12.13 15.70
CA ALA A 442 9.17 -12.28 16.39
C ALA A 442 10.37 -11.93 15.48
N PRO A 443 11.50 -11.44 16.03
CA PRO A 443 12.67 -11.03 15.24
C PRO A 443 13.16 -12.09 14.24
N ALA A 444 13.16 -13.36 14.66
CA ALA A 444 13.55 -14.49 13.81
C ALA A 444 12.66 -14.72 12.57
N ALA A 445 11.48 -14.08 12.49
CA ALA A 445 10.61 -14.11 11.31
C ALA A 445 11.04 -13.12 10.21
N TYR A 446 11.98 -12.22 10.52
CA TYR A 446 12.50 -11.17 9.66
C TYR A 446 13.94 -11.46 9.22
N LYS A 447 14.39 -10.78 8.16
CA LYS A 447 15.82 -10.77 7.79
C LYS A 447 16.61 -9.97 8.83
N ASP A 448 17.93 -10.09 8.79
CA ASP A 448 18.79 -9.26 9.62
C ASP A 448 18.80 -7.82 9.09
N ILE A 449 18.47 -6.85 9.95
CA ILE A 449 18.39 -5.44 9.55
C ILE A 449 19.77 -4.88 9.18
N GLY A 450 20.85 -5.35 9.83
CA GLY A 450 22.21 -4.95 9.51
C GLY A 450 22.62 -5.42 8.11
N GLU A 451 22.28 -6.65 7.75
CA GLU A 451 22.50 -7.16 6.38
C GLU A 451 21.71 -6.34 5.33
N VAL A 452 20.46 -5.97 5.64
CA VAL A 452 19.66 -5.10 4.77
C VAL A 452 20.32 -3.73 4.60
N MET A 453 20.79 -3.10 5.69
CA MET A 453 21.46 -1.81 5.63
C MET A 453 22.79 -1.86 4.85
N VAL A 454 23.60 -2.90 5.07
CA VAL A 454 24.84 -3.12 4.31
C VAL A 454 24.55 -3.28 2.82
N ALA A 455 23.46 -3.96 2.47
CA ALA A 455 23.07 -4.19 1.09
C ALA A 455 22.55 -2.95 0.36
N GLN A 456 22.32 -1.82 1.04
CA GLN A 456 21.80 -0.57 0.47
C GLN A 456 22.64 0.67 0.84
N VAL A 457 23.90 0.46 1.24
CA VAL A 457 24.84 1.53 1.64
C VAL A 457 25.08 2.58 0.54
N ASP A 458 24.87 2.21 -0.71
CA ASP A 458 24.93 3.09 -1.88
C ASP A 458 23.65 3.90 -2.10
N LEU A 459 22.52 3.49 -1.48
CA LEU A 459 21.22 4.16 -1.62
C LEU A 459 20.96 5.17 -0.49
N VAL A 460 21.40 4.86 0.72
CA VAL A 460 21.11 5.64 1.92
C VAL A 460 22.29 5.66 2.89
N GLU A 461 22.38 6.75 3.64
CA GLU A 461 23.26 6.87 4.78
C GLU A 461 22.48 6.91 6.10
N ALA A 462 22.93 6.18 7.12
CA ALA A 462 22.33 6.26 8.45
C ALA A 462 22.75 7.57 9.15
N VAL A 463 21.77 8.34 9.61
CA VAL A 463 21.99 9.62 10.31
C VAL A 463 21.54 9.56 11.78
N GLY A 464 20.91 8.47 12.21
CA GLY A 464 20.58 8.23 13.61
C GLY A 464 20.06 6.82 13.83
N GLU A 465 20.14 6.36 15.08
CA GLU A 465 19.74 5.00 15.47
C GLU A 465 18.59 5.03 16.47
N PHE A 466 17.58 4.18 16.24
CA PHE A 466 16.45 4.00 17.14
C PHE A 466 16.49 2.61 17.78
N SER A 467 16.67 2.56 19.09
CA SER A 467 16.65 1.32 19.87
C SER A 467 15.33 1.16 20.64
N PRO A 468 14.46 0.21 20.28
CA PRO A 468 13.17 0.02 20.95
C PRO A 468 13.33 -0.45 22.41
N LYS A 469 12.38 -0.08 23.29
CA LYS A 469 12.34 -0.53 24.70
C LYS A 469 10.95 -0.90 25.19
N ILE A 470 9.92 -0.18 24.79
CA ILE A 470 8.53 -0.49 25.12
C ILE A 470 7.76 -0.53 23.81
N VAL A 471 7.32 -1.72 23.41
CA VAL A 471 6.70 -1.96 22.11
C VAL A 471 5.26 -2.40 22.32
N ARG A 472 4.31 -1.75 21.65
CA ARG A 472 2.92 -2.21 21.62
C ARG A 472 2.50 -2.58 20.21
N MET A 473 1.87 -3.75 20.11
CA MET A 473 1.36 -4.33 18.87
C MET A 473 0.01 -4.99 19.11
N ASP A 474 -0.71 -5.32 18.03
CA ASP A 474 -1.89 -6.16 18.13
C ASP A 474 -1.51 -7.58 18.60
N ALA A 475 -2.28 -8.15 19.53
CA ALA A 475 -2.06 -9.50 20.04
C ALA A 475 -2.60 -10.61 19.12
N GLY A 476 -3.11 -10.23 17.94
CA GLY A 476 -3.73 -11.12 16.97
C GLY A 476 -5.09 -11.70 17.40
N SER A 477 -5.70 -12.53 16.55
CA SER A 477 -7.05 -13.06 16.78
C SER A 477 -7.12 -14.03 17.99
N LYS A 478 -8.31 -14.15 18.62
CA LYS A 478 -8.60 -15.09 19.73
C LYS A 478 -8.26 -16.57 19.39
N LYS A 479 -8.30 -16.98 18.11
CA LYS A 479 -7.91 -18.34 17.69
C LYS A 479 -6.42 -18.61 17.87
N ASN A 480 -5.57 -17.60 17.65
CA ASN A 480 -4.12 -17.71 17.82
C ASN A 480 -3.73 -17.70 19.31
N ARG A 481 -4.50 -16.99 20.16
CA ARG A 481 -4.35 -17.04 21.64
C ARG A 481 -4.60 -18.44 22.23
N ARG A 482 -5.60 -19.18 21.73
CA ARG A 482 -5.95 -20.53 22.24
C ARG A 482 -4.90 -21.60 21.97
N ARG A 483 -4.16 -21.51 20.86
CA ARG A 483 -3.03 -22.42 20.58
C ARG A 483 -1.90 -22.26 21.61
N HIS A 484 -1.77 -21.08 22.19
CA HIS A 484 -0.75 -20.77 23.18
C HIS A 484 -1.17 -21.16 24.61
N SER A 485 -2.47 -21.10 24.94
CA SER A 485 -2.96 -21.57 26.25
C SER A 485 -3.18 -23.09 26.33
N GLY A 486 -3.20 -23.80 25.20
CA GLY A 486 -3.49 -25.24 25.13
C GLY A 486 -2.35 -26.19 25.45
N ARG A 487 -1.12 -25.70 25.72
CA ARG A 487 0.03 -26.53 26.11
C ARG A 487 0.38 -26.48 27.61
N ARG A 488 -0.50 -25.89 28.43
CA ARG A 488 -0.48 -26.03 29.90
C ARG A 488 -1.73 -26.76 30.35
N LYS A 489 -1.76 -28.07 30.14
CA LYS A 489 -2.49 -29.03 30.98
C LYS A 489 -1.72 -30.34 30.91
N ASP A 490 -1.08 -30.67 32.02
CA ASP A 490 -0.88 -32.06 32.43
C ASP A 490 -2.22 -32.79 32.50
#